data_AF-A0A6B0SSS8-F1
#
_entry.id   AF-A0A6B0SSS8-F1
#
_cell.length_a   1.000
_cell.length_b   1.000
_cell.length_c   1.000
_cell.angle_alpha   90.00
_cell.angle_beta   90.00
_cell.angle_gamma   90.00
#
_symmetry.space_group_name_H-M   'P 1'
#
loop_
_entity.id
_entity.type
_entity.pdbx_description
1 polymer ?
#
loop_
_entity_poly.entity_id
_entity_poly.type
_entity_poly.pdbx_seq_one_letter_code
_entity_poly.pdbx_strand_id
1 'polypeptide(L)'
;MTVPDFEATADAFNRLSDPVRVELLRALWLEGRHDAVSYATLKDAIGVRDSGRFNYHLQRLTDVFVEKTEDGYRLTPAGVAVVDAVQSETFAPSASVDPTPVDADCPTCGVAFEATYDDGMFAVECPDCGRAGSRFVFPPRGVRVRDPADAARAHATRRELLGS
;
A
#
# COMPACT_ATOMS: atom_id res chain seq x y z
N MET A 1 -22.72 -11.77 -9.84
CA MET A 1 -21.38 -11.18 -9.76
C MET A 1 -21.15 -10.44 -11.08
N THR A 2 -21.25 -9.11 -11.08
CA THR A 2 -21.00 -8.29 -12.27
C THR A 2 -19.51 -8.33 -12.57
N VAL A 3 -19.15 -8.57 -13.83
CA VAL A 3 -17.75 -8.47 -14.27
C VAL A 3 -17.32 -7.00 -14.14
N PRO A 4 -16.12 -6.70 -13.61
CA PRO A 4 -15.61 -5.34 -13.57
C PRO A 4 -15.53 -4.73 -14.96
N ASP A 5 -15.78 -3.43 -15.07
CA ASP A 5 -15.52 -2.67 -16.29
C ASP A 5 -14.01 -2.40 -16.39
N PHE A 6 -13.32 -3.21 -17.19
CA PHE A 6 -11.88 -3.10 -17.36
C PHE A 6 -11.45 -1.88 -18.17
N GLU A 7 -12.31 -1.35 -19.05
CA GLU A 7 -12.01 -0.15 -19.84
C GLU A 7 -12.06 1.08 -18.95
N ALA A 8 -13.14 1.24 -18.16
CA ALA A 8 -13.23 2.30 -17.16
C ALA A 8 -12.09 2.23 -16.12
N THR A 9 -11.69 1.01 -15.74
CA THR A 9 -10.57 0.80 -14.81
C THR A 9 -9.23 1.24 -15.43
N ALA A 10 -8.97 0.86 -16.69
CA ALA A 10 -7.76 1.27 -17.40
C ALA A 10 -7.71 2.79 -17.58
N ASP A 11 -8.84 3.43 -17.88
CA ASP A 11 -8.94 4.88 -17.98
C ASP A 11 -8.66 5.57 -16.65
N ALA A 12 -9.14 5.02 -15.54
CA ALA A 12 -8.81 5.50 -14.21
C ALA A 12 -7.31 5.38 -13.93
N PHE A 13 -6.67 4.27 -14.27
CA PHE A 13 -5.22 4.11 -14.12
C PHE A 13 -4.42 5.04 -15.03
N ASN A 14 -4.87 5.29 -16.25
CA ASN A 14 -4.24 6.25 -17.16
C ASN A 14 -4.21 7.68 -16.56
N ARG A 15 -5.25 8.05 -15.80
CA ARG A 15 -5.28 9.32 -15.04
C ARG A 15 -4.28 9.34 -13.88
N LEU A 16 -3.65 8.24 -13.49
CA LEU A 16 -2.60 8.18 -12.47
C LEU A 16 -1.18 8.06 -13.04
N SER A 17 -1.03 7.84 -14.35
CA SER A 17 0.27 7.61 -15.02
C SER A 17 1.22 8.84 -15.09
N ASP A 18 1.13 9.77 -14.15
CA ASP A 18 2.05 10.89 -13.97
C ASP A 18 2.34 11.07 -12.47
N PRO A 19 3.61 11.13 -12.06
CA PRO A 19 3.98 11.15 -10.64
C PRO A 19 3.37 12.34 -9.88
N VAL A 20 3.19 13.50 -10.54
CA VAL A 20 2.58 14.69 -9.90
C VAL A 20 1.14 14.40 -9.47
N ARG A 21 0.44 13.53 -10.20
CA ARG A 21 -0.95 13.18 -9.88
C ARG A 21 -1.03 12.26 -8.66
N VAL A 22 -0.08 11.34 -8.49
CA VAL A 22 0.01 10.52 -7.28
C VAL A 22 0.41 11.37 -6.07
N GLU A 23 1.33 12.31 -6.25
CA GLU A 23 1.74 13.27 -5.23
C GLU A 23 0.58 14.17 -4.78
N LEU A 24 -0.27 14.63 -5.71
CA LEU A 24 -1.49 15.37 -5.42
C LEU A 24 -2.46 14.61 -4.51
N LEU A 25 -2.70 13.32 -4.79
CA LEU A 25 -3.56 12.49 -3.94
C LEU A 25 -2.97 12.34 -2.53
N ARG A 26 -1.65 12.15 -2.43
CA ARG A 26 -0.95 12.09 -1.14
C ARG A 26 -1.03 13.42 -0.38
N ALA A 27 -0.89 14.56 -1.06
CA ALA A 27 -1.00 15.88 -0.45
C ALA A 27 -2.41 16.11 0.12
N LEU A 28 -3.46 15.78 -0.65
CA LEU A 28 -4.85 15.80 -0.17
C LEU A 28 -5.03 15.00 1.12
N TRP A 29 -4.45 13.80 1.18
CA TRP A 29 -4.52 12.96 2.38
C TRP A 29 -3.81 13.58 3.59
N LEU A 30 -2.62 14.15 3.39
CA LEU A 30 -1.83 14.72 4.48
C LEU A 30 -2.47 16.00 5.04
N GLU A 31 -3.02 16.85 4.16
CA GLU A 31 -3.59 18.14 4.53
C GLU A 31 -5.03 18.02 5.07
N GLY A 32 -5.86 17.19 4.45
CA GLY A 32 -7.29 17.11 4.76
C GLY A 32 -7.75 15.78 5.32
N ARG A 33 -7.00 14.68 5.12
CA ARG A 33 -7.45 13.29 5.32
C ARG A 33 -8.75 13.01 4.56
N HIS A 34 -9.88 13.32 5.17
CA HIS A 34 -11.24 13.16 4.62
C HIS A 34 -11.91 14.51 4.30
N ASP A 35 -11.36 15.62 4.81
CA ASP A 35 -11.89 16.97 4.64
C ASP A 35 -11.39 17.62 3.34
N ALA A 36 -12.11 18.67 2.90
CA ALA A 36 -11.74 19.44 1.73
C ALA A 36 -10.50 20.30 1.99
N VAL A 37 -9.61 20.35 1.01
CA VAL A 37 -8.37 21.15 1.01
C VAL A 37 -8.45 22.20 -0.08
N SER A 38 -8.10 23.45 0.25
CA SER A 38 -8.14 24.55 -0.70
C SER A 38 -7.15 24.36 -1.85
N TYR A 39 -7.45 24.95 -3.02
CA TYR A 39 -6.53 24.96 -4.16
C TYR A 39 -5.15 25.53 -3.79
N ALA A 40 -5.12 26.62 -3.02
CA ALA A 40 -3.88 27.30 -2.64
C ALA A 40 -3.02 26.39 -1.76
N THR A 41 -3.62 25.78 -0.73
CA THR A 41 -2.95 24.82 0.16
C THR A 41 -2.36 23.65 -0.63
N LEU A 42 -3.13 23.05 -1.54
CA LEU A 42 -2.64 21.93 -2.35
C LEU A 42 -1.50 22.34 -3.28
N LYS A 43 -1.60 23.52 -3.90
CA LYS A 43 -0.56 24.03 -4.79
C LYS A 43 0.76 24.28 -4.05
N ASP A 44 0.67 24.85 -2.85
CA ASP A 44 1.82 25.10 -2.00
C ASP A 44 2.44 23.79 -1.50
N ALA A 45 1.63 22.82 -1.10
CA ALA A 45 2.09 21.52 -0.60
C ALA A 45 2.95 20.74 -1.62
N ILE A 46 2.60 20.81 -2.91
CA ILE A 46 3.36 20.10 -3.96
C ILE A 46 4.47 20.94 -4.61
N GLY A 47 4.62 22.22 -4.23
CA GLY A 47 5.69 23.09 -4.71
C GLY A 47 5.68 23.39 -6.22
N VAL A 48 4.57 23.14 -6.93
CA VAL A 48 4.47 23.38 -8.38
C VAL A 48 4.25 24.87 -8.65
N ARG A 49 5.27 25.51 -9.22
CA ARG A 49 5.26 26.96 -9.53
C ARG A 49 4.29 27.33 -10.65
N ASP A 50 4.10 26.42 -11.61
CA ASP A 50 3.22 26.60 -12.77
C ASP A 50 1.76 26.25 -12.43
N SER A 51 0.92 27.29 -12.28
CA SER A 51 -0.52 27.13 -12.00
C SER A 51 -1.27 26.38 -13.10
N GLY A 52 -0.89 26.55 -14.38
CA GLY A 52 -1.56 25.90 -15.50
C GLY A 52 -1.32 24.39 -15.49
N ARG A 53 -0.06 24.01 -15.26
CA ARG A 53 0.31 22.60 -15.08
C ARG A 53 -0.34 21.99 -13.85
N PHE A 54 -0.32 22.67 -12.71
CA PHE A 54 -1.00 22.21 -11.49
C PHE A 54 -2.48 21.93 -11.75
N ASN A 55 -3.19 22.92 -12.31
CA ASN A 55 -4.62 22.80 -12.57
C ASN A 55 -4.94 21.70 -13.59
N TYR A 56 -4.08 21.50 -14.60
CA TYR A 56 -4.19 20.37 -15.51
C TYR A 56 -4.14 19.02 -14.77
N HIS A 57 -3.16 18.82 -13.88
CA HIS A 57 -3.04 17.58 -13.11
C HIS A 57 -4.24 17.36 -12.17
N LEU A 58 -4.68 18.42 -11.48
CA LEU A 58 -5.83 18.33 -10.58
C LEU A 58 -7.12 17.98 -11.33
N GLN A 59 -7.40 18.65 -12.46
CA GLN A 59 -8.60 18.38 -13.27
C GLN A 59 -8.64 16.95 -13.82
N ARG A 60 -7.49 16.34 -14.13
CA ARG A 60 -7.43 14.95 -14.59
C ARG A 60 -7.86 13.94 -13.51
N LEU A 61 -7.68 14.30 -12.24
CA LEU A 61 -8.02 13.47 -11.08
C LEU A 61 -9.45 13.68 -10.59
N THR A 62 -10.02 14.86 -10.85
CA THR A 62 -11.40 15.19 -10.50
C THR A 62 -12.39 14.17 -11.09
N ASP A 63 -13.49 13.97 -10.37
CA ASP A 63 -14.60 13.03 -10.61
C ASP A 63 -14.31 11.58 -10.21
N VAL A 64 -13.09 11.07 -10.46
CA VAL A 64 -12.76 9.68 -10.15
C VAL A 64 -12.07 9.55 -8.80
N PHE A 65 -10.96 10.27 -8.61
CA PHE A 65 -10.13 10.15 -7.39
C PHE A 65 -10.30 11.34 -6.45
N VAL A 66 -10.74 12.47 -6.99
CA VAL A 66 -10.92 13.72 -6.25
C VAL A 66 -12.31 14.28 -6.51
N GLU A 67 -12.97 14.70 -5.46
CA GLU A 67 -14.23 15.43 -5.54
C GLU A 67 -13.96 16.92 -5.31
N LYS A 68 -14.54 17.77 -6.17
CA LYS A 68 -14.56 19.21 -5.95
C LYS A 68 -15.80 19.59 -5.14
N THR A 69 -15.58 20.33 -4.07
CA THR A 69 -16.58 20.85 -3.14
C THR A 69 -16.55 22.38 -3.13
N GLU A 70 -17.44 22.99 -2.37
CA GLU A 70 -17.44 24.46 -2.16
C GLU A 70 -16.18 24.91 -1.41
N ASP A 71 -15.66 24.10 -0.48
CA ASP A 71 -14.51 24.42 0.37
C ASP A 71 -13.15 24.03 -0.24
N GLY A 72 -13.15 23.35 -1.39
CA GLY A 72 -11.94 22.89 -2.05
C GLY A 72 -12.07 21.48 -2.64
N TYR A 73 -11.04 20.66 -2.45
CA TYR A 73 -10.93 19.34 -3.04
C TYR A 73 -10.73 18.29 -1.96
N ARG A 74 -11.42 17.15 -2.05
CA ARG A 74 -11.25 16.01 -1.13
C ARG A 74 -11.09 14.71 -1.90
N LEU A 75 -10.53 13.69 -1.26
CA LEU A 75 -10.41 12.36 -1.86
C LEU A 75 -11.78 11.68 -1.93
N THR A 76 -12.04 11.02 -3.06
CA THR A 76 -13.10 10.01 -3.15
C THR A 76 -12.63 8.71 -2.48
N PRO A 77 -13.51 7.71 -2.24
CA PRO A 77 -13.07 6.39 -1.78
C PRO A 77 -12.02 5.74 -2.68
N ALA A 78 -12.11 5.95 -4.00
CA ALA A 78 -11.09 5.47 -4.95
C ALA A 78 -9.75 6.20 -4.76
N GLY A 79 -9.78 7.51 -4.51
CA GLY A 79 -8.58 8.28 -4.18
C GLY A 79 -7.90 7.80 -2.89
N VAL A 80 -8.68 7.51 -1.84
CA VAL A 80 -8.17 6.94 -0.58
C VAL A 80 -7.50 5.59 -0.81
N ALA A 81 -8.13 4.69 -1.58
CA ALA A 81 -7.56 3.39 -1.88
C ALA A 81 -6.19 3.46 -2.59
N VAL A 82 -6.02 4.44 -3.50
CA VAL A 82 -4.72 4.69 -4.15
C VAL A 82 -3.69 5.16 -3.14
N VAL A 83 -4.04 6.12 -2.29
CA VAL A 83 -3.14 6.65 -1.26
C VAL A 83 -2.73 5.57 -0.26
N ASP A 84 -3.65 4.70 0.15
CA ASP A 84 -3.35 3.57 1.03
C ASP A 84 -2.34 2.62 0.38
N ALA A 85 -2.52 2.30 -0.90
CA ALA A 85 -1.59 1.45 -1.64
C ALA A 85 -0.20 2.09 -1.84
N VAL A 86 -0.14 3.41 -1.95
CA VAL A 86 1.13 4.17 -1.98
C VAL A 86 1.80 4.14 -0.60
N GLN A 87 1.06 4.39 0.48
CA GLN A 87 1.59 4.43 1.84
C GLN A 87 1.99 3.06 2.39
N SER A 88 1.36 1.99 1.92
CA SER A 88 1.76 0.61 2.23
C SER A 88 3.03 0.17 1.50
N GLU A 89 3.57 1.03 0.63
CA GLU A 89 4.68 0.72 -0.28
C GLU A 89 4.39 -0.46 -1.20
N THR A 90 3.12 -0.76 -1.51
CA THR A 90 2.73 -1.91 -2.34
C THR A 90 3.36 -1.86 -3.73
N PHE A 91 3.62 -0.66 -4.25
CA PHE A 91 4.25 -0.45 -5.57
C PHE A 91 5.75 -0.12 -5.50
N ALA A 92 6.35 -0.09 -4.31
CA ALA A 92 7.77 0.19 -4.17
C ALA A 92 8.59 -1.02 -4.66
N PRO A 93 9.82 -0.80 -5.18
CA PRO A 93 10.75 -1.89 -5.45
C PRO A 93 10.92 -2.80 -4.22
N SER A 94 10.97 -4.11 -4.46
CA SER A 94 10.94 -5.13 -3.42
C SER A 94 12.00 -4.89 -2.34
N ALA A 95 11.56 -4.98 -1.07
CA ALA A 95 12.47 -5.17 0.03
C ALA A 95 12.72 -6.67 0.15
N SER A 96 13.98 -7.08 0.27
CA SER A 96 14.31 -8.40 0.79
C SER A 96 14.72 -8.28 2.25
N VAL A 97 14.39 -9.29 3.04
CA VAL A 97 14.95 -9.45 4.39
C VAL A 97 15.66 -10.78 4.45
N ASP A 98 16.87 -10.75 5.02
CA ASP A 98 17.68 -11.93 5.24
C ASP A 98 16.95 -12.94 6.14
N PRO A 99 17.20 -14.25 5.96
CA PRO A 99 16.58 -15.29 6.77
C PRO A 99 16.75 -14.99 8.27
N THR A 100 15.62 -14.92 8.97
CA THR A 100 15.58 -14.60 10.39
C THR A 100 14.93 -15.77 11.15
N PRO A 101 15.58 -16.37 12.16
CA PRO A 101 14.98 -17.43 12.96
C PRO A 101 13.66 -16.98 13.59
N VAL A 102 12.67 -17.87 13.60
CA VAL A 102 11.39 -17.66 14.28
C VAL A 102 11.35 -18.49 15.55
N ASP A 103 10.71 -17.99 16.61
CA ASP A 103 10.50 -18.70 17.89
C ASP A 103 9.47 -19.85 17.74
N ALA A 104 9.71 -20.77 16.81
CA ALA A 104 8.91 -21.95 16.54
C ALA A 104 9.78 -23.05 15.93
N ASP A 105 9.76 -24.23 16.53
CA ASP A 105 10.51 -25.38 16.03
C ASP A 105 9.72 -26.11 14.94
N CYS A 106 10.45 -26.65 13.96
CA CYS A 106 9.88 -27.52 12.96
C CYS A 106 9.35 -28.80 13.62
N PRO A 107 8.06 -29.13 13.49
CA PRO A 107 7.51 -30.34 14.09
C PRO A 107 8.02 -31.63 13.41
N THR A 108 8.76 -31.52 12.31
CA THR A 108 9.33 -32.68 11.60
C THR A 108 10.75 -33.01 12.09
N CYS A 109 11.64 -32.03 12.24
CA CYS A 109 13.05 -32.27 12.59
C CYS A 109 13.55 -31.52 13.84
N GLY A 110 12.73 -30.65 14.43
CA GLY A 110 13.09 -29.89 15.63
C GLY A 110 14.00 -28.69 15.40
N VAL A 111 14.40 -28.42 14.15
CA VAL A 111 15.16 -27.21 13.80
C VAL A 111 14.21 -26.01 13.77
N ALA A 112 14.65 -24.87 14.29
CA ALA A 112 13.87 -23.63 14.24
C ALA A 112 13.47 -23.28 12.80
N PHE A 113 12.23 -22.81 12.62
CA PHE A 113 11.82 -22.21 11.37
C PHE A 113 12.62 -20.93 11.10
N GLU A 114 12.79 -20.58 9.82
CA GLU A 114 13.30 -19.27 9.40
C GLU A 114 12.23 -18.52 8.62
N ALA A 115 12.14 -17.22 8.86
CA ALA A 115 11.31 -16.29 8.12
C ALA A 115 12.14 -15.63 7.02
N THR A 116 11.61 -15.61 5.80
CA THR A 116 12.13 -14.85 4.67
C THR A 116 11.05 -13.92 4.14
N TYR A 117 11.49 -12.79 3.59
CA TYR A 117 10.61 -11.87 2.90
C TYR A 117 11.25 -11.48 1.57
N ASP A 118 10.55 -11.76 0.48
CA ASP A 118 10.98 -11.42 -0.87
C ASP A 118 9.76 -11.06 -1.72
N ASP A 119 9.91 -10.00 -2.53
CA ASP A 119 8.89 -9.51 -3.49
C ASP A 119 7.44 -9.46 -2.96
N GLY A 120 7.23 -8.91 -1.77
CA GLY A 120 5.87 -8.80 -1.19
C GLY A 120 5.37 -10.08 -0.51
N MET A 121 6.15 -11.15 -0.54
CA MET A 121 5.80 -12.45 -0.01
C MET A 121 6.61 -12.76 1.25
N PHE A 122 5.90 -13.02 2.35
CA PHE A 122 6.47 -13.54 3.57
C PHE A 122 6.38 -15.07 3.55
N ALA A 123 7.46 -15.75 3.90
CA ALA A 123 7.52 -17.21 4.02
C ALA A 123 8.18 -17.61 5.34
N VAL A 124 7.64 -18.66 5.96
CA VAL A 124 8.22 -19.32 7.13
C VAL A 124 8.47 -20.76 6.75
N GLU A 125 9.74 -21.16 6.68
CA GLU A 125 10.16 -22.46 6.17
C GLU A 125 11.31 -23.03 7.01
N CYS A 126 11.35 -24.36 7.15
CA CYS A 126 12.43 -25.00 7.89
C CYS A 126 13.65 -25.12 6.98
N PRO A 127 14.81 -24.56 7.34
CA PRO A 127 15.98 -24.56 6.45
C PRO A 127 16.58 -25.95 6.24
N ASP A 128 16.34 -26.89 7.17
CA ASP A 128 16.92 -28.23 7.13
C ASP A 128 16.09 -29.22 6.29
N CYS A 129 14.79 -29.31 6.55
CA CYS A 129 13.91 -30.28 5.89
C CYS A 129 12.97 -29.67 4.84
N GLY A 130 13.00 -28.35 4.64
CA GLY A 130 12.18 -27.63 3.65
C GLY A 130 10.69 -27.60 3.97
N ARG A 131 10.27 -27.99 5.19
CA ARG A 131 8.87 -27.96 5.56
C ARG A 131 8.35 -26.52 5.56
N ALA A 132 7.24 -26.27 4.87
CA ALA A 132 6.54 -25.00 4.93
C ALA A 132 5.76 -24.88 6.25
N GLY A 133 5.94 -23.74 6.93
CA GLY A 133 5.13 -23.31 8.07
C GLY A 133 3.98 -22.43 7.61
N SER A 134 4.28 -21.26 7.04
CA SER A 134 3.27 -20.32 6.52
C SER A 134 3.79 -19.50 5.37
N ARG A 135 2.90 -19.06 4.48
CA ARG A 135 3.22 -18.17 3.37
C ARG A 135 2.07 -17.20 3.14
N PHE A 136 2.34 -15.90 3.09
CA PHE A 136 1.31 -14.89 2.87
C PHE A 136 1.86 -13.62 2.25
N VAL A 137 0.98 -12.88 1.57
CA VAL A 137 1.28 -11.52 1.08
C VAL A 137 1.33 -10.58 2.28
N PHE A 138 2.40 -9.79 2.38
CA PHE A 138 2.56 -8.83 3.46
C PHE A 138 3.12 -7.51 2.91
N PRO A 139 2.60 -6.34 3.32
CA PRO A 139 3.06 -5.07 2.78
C PRO A 139 4.53 -4.79 3.12
N PRO A 140 5.35 -4.26 2.19
CA PRO A 140 6.77 -3.97 2.43
C PRO A 140 7.03 -3.08 3.65
N ARG A 141 6.20 -2.06 3.86
CA ARG A 141 6.30 -1.18 5.02
C ARG A 141 6.19 -1.95 6.35
N GLY A 142 5.40 -3.02 6.39
CA GLY A 142 5.21 -3.82 7.60
C GLY A 142 6.48 -4.54 8.03
N VAL A 143 7.30 -4.98 7.07
CA VAL A 143 8.57 -5.69 7.32
C VAL A 143 9.69 -4.72 7.70
N ARG A 144 9.71 -3.50 7.16
CA ARG A 144 10.74 -2.50 7.53
C ARG A 144 10.57 -1.93 8.94
N VAL A 145 9.35 -1.98 9.48
CA VAL A 145 8.99 -1.34 10.77
C VAL A 145 8.93 -2.34 11.92
N ARG A 146 8.95 -3.65 11.65
CA ARG A 146 8.85 -4.71 12.66
C ARG A 146 9.91 -5.79 12.44
N ASP A 147 10.29 -6.46 13.51
CA ASP A 147 11.03 -7.71 13.41
C ASP A 147 10.22 -8.72 12.57
N PRO A 148 10.81 -9.39 11.55
CA PRO A 148 10.13 -10.42 10.78
C PRO A 148 9.43 -11.48 11.63
N ALA A 149 10.03 -11.89 12.76
CA ALA A 149 9.42 -12.85 13.68
C ALA A 149 8.10 -12.32 14.27
N ASP A 150 8.01 -11.02 14.54
CA ASP A 150 6.77 -10.38 15.03
C ASP A 150 5.70 -10.29 13.94
N ALA A 151 6.10 -10.07 12.68
CA ALA A 151 5.16 -10.09 11.56
C ALA A 151 4.56 -11.50 11.34
N ALA A 152 5.39 -12.54 11.43
CA ALA A 152 4.94 -13.94 11.37
C ALA A 152 3.95 -14.27 12.50
N ARG A 153 4.29 -13.88 13.74
CA ARG A 153 3.41 -14.06 14.91
C ARG A 153 2.07 -13.35 14.73
N ALA A 154 2.08 -12.08 14.32
CA ALA A 154 0.85 -11.31 14.12
C ALA A 154 -0.07 -11.91 13.04
N HIS A 155 0.51 -12.49 11.97
CA HIS A 155 -0.27 -13.19 10.94
C HIS A 155 -0.89 -14.48 11.49
N ALA A 156 -0.12 -15.28 12.24
CA ALA A 156 -0.62 -16.50 12.87
C ALA A 156 -1.79 -16.20 13.82
N THR A 157 -1.64 -15.21 14.71
CA THR A 157 -2.73 -14.77 15.62
C THR A 157 -3.96 -14.31 14.83
N ARG A 158 -3.77 -13.57 13.72
CA ARG A 158 -4.89 -13.13 12.87
C ARG A 158 -5.62 -14.31 12.23
N ARG A 159 -4.92 -15.36 11.78
CA ARG A 159 -5.55 -16.57 11.22
C ARG A 159 -6.35 -17.34 12.27
N GLU A 160 -5.82 -17.46 13.49
CA GLU A 160 -6.51 -18.11 14.61
C GLU A 160 -7.80 -17.36 14.99
N LEU A 161 -7.75 -16.03 15.05
CA LEU A 161 -8.91 -15.20 15.35
C LEU A 161 -9.97 -15.20 14.24
N LEU A 162 -9.58 -15.40 12.98
CA LEU A 162 -10.47 -15.38 11.82
C LEU A 162 -10.95 -16.78 11.40
N GLY A 163 -10.58 -17.84 12.13
CA GLY A 163 -11.13 -19.19 11.98
C GLY A 163 -11.23 -19.66 10.53
N SER A 164 -10.09 -19.67 9.82
CA SER A 164 -10.00 -20.10 8.41
C SER A 164 -9.18 -21.36 8.23
#